data_AF-A0A938BYN5-F1
#
_entry.id   AF-A0A938BYN5-F1
#
_cell.length_a   1.000
_cell.length_b   1.000
_cell.length_c   1.000
_cell.angle_alpha   90.00
_cell.angle_beta   90.00
_cell.angle_gamma   90.00
#
_symmetry.space_group_name_H-M   'P 1'
#
loop_
_entity.id
_entity.type
_entity.pdbx_description
1 polymer ?
#
loop_
_entity_poly.entity_id
_entity_poly.type
_entity_poly.pdbx_seq_one_letter_code
_entity_poly.pdbx_strand_id
1 'polypeptide(L)'
;MTSIATNGFRSVKNDTIWDRSSILPVLGPMSSKNWQAMKALVTQGPRYRFRIRNGKLLVNPAPAAGLTWAFEYMSKNWILAADGTTYKQYSTLDTDTILLPEELVLMGLRWRWKKEKGQEYAEDFRTYEMQVKDMLGTDGGKPVFYMDEQAWQGPKPGIWVPDGSWSVP
;
A
#
# COMPACT_ATOMS: atom_id res chain seq x y z
N MET A 1 5.34 -0.25 -21.53
CA MET A 1 4.17 0.08 -20.67
C MET A 1 4.73 0.61 -19.35
N THR A 2 4.48 1.87 -19.01
CA THR A 2 4.89 2.43 -17.72
C THR A 2 3.93 1.93 -16.64
N SER A 3 4.35 0.91 -15.89
CA SER A 3 3.64 0.45 -14.69
C SER A 3 3.74 1.52 -13.59
N ILE A 4 2.68 1.72 -12.80
CA ILE A 4 2.67 2.64 -11.64
C ILE A 4 3.77 2.29 -10.63
N ALA A 5 4.05 0.99 -10.44
CA ALA A 5 5.13 0.51 -9.61
C ALA A 5 5.76 -0.75 -10.23
N THR A 6 7.05 -0.93 -9.97
CA THR A 6 7.88 -1.96 -10.62
C THR A 6 7.51 -3.38 -10.18
N ASN A 7 7.19 -3.60 -8.90
CA ASN A 7 6.99 -4.94 -8.34
C ASN A 7 5.50 -5.32 -8.32
N GLY A 8 4.87 -5.43 -9.49
CA GLY A 8 3.53 -6.03 -9.62
C GLY A 8 2.41 -5.26 -8.88
N PHE A 9 2.20 -4.00 -9.23
CA PHE A 9 1.16 -3.14 -8.63
C PHE A 9 -0.24 -3.80 -8.58
N ARG A 10 -0.82 -3.92 -7.38
CA ARG A 10 -2.22 -4.32 -7.16
C ARG A 10 -3.12 -3.13 -6.90
N SER A 11 -2.80 -2.37 -5.86
CA SER A 11 -3.59 -1.25 -5.36
C SER A 11 -2.70 -0.30 -4.56
N VAL A 12 -3.03 0.98 -4.56
CA VAL A 12 -2.37 1.97 -3.71
C VAL A 12 -2.95 1.90 -2.30
N LYS A 13 -2.16 2.18 -1.26
CA LYS A 13 -2.70 2.45 0.07
C LYS A 13 -3.28 3.86 0.09
N ASN A 14 -4.51 4.01 0.58
CA ASN A 14 -5.19 5.30 0.61
C ASN A 14 -4.38 6.33 1.40
N ASP A 15 -4.40 7.59 0.94
CA ASP A 15 -3.74 8.74 1.58
C ASP A 15 -2.22 8.64 1.76
N THR A 16 -1.55 7.70 1.09
CA THR A 16 -0.09 7.55 1.15
C THR A 16 0.68 8.31 0.06
N ILE A 17 -0.01 8.90 -0.92
CA ILE A 17 0.66 9.62 -2.01
C ILE A 17 1.07 11.01 -1.55
N TRP A 18 2.39 11.24 -1.52
CA TRP A 18 2.99 12.49 -1.11
C TRP A 18 3.93 13.02 -2.16
N ASP A 19 3.85 14.32 -2.39
CA ASP A 19 4.87 15.07 -3.09
C ASP A 19 5.98 15.45 -2.10
N ARG A 20 7.16 14.85 -2.25
CA ARG A 20 8.32 15.11 -1.39
C ARG A 20 9.03 16.41 -1.73
N SER A 21 8.77 16.99 -2.91
CA SER A 21 9.35 18.26 -3.33
C SER A 21 8.55 19.43 -2.78
N SER A 22 7.22 19.38 -2.84
CA SER A 22 6.35 20.42 -2.28
C SER A 22 5.91 20.14 -0.83
N ILE A 23 6.20 18.96 -0.30
CA ILE A 23 5.83 18.51 1.06
C ILE A 23 4.30 18.54 1.25
N LEU A 24 3.57 18.24 0.18
CA LEU A 24 2.11 18.26 0.17
C LEU A 24 1.53 16.88 -0.19
N PRO A 25 0.41 16.49 0.46
CA PRO A 25 -0.29 15.27 0.08
C PRO A 25 -1.00 15.46 -1.27
N VAL A 26 -0.98 14.40 -2.08
CA VAL A 26 -1.73 14.34 -3.34
C VAL A 26 -3.11 13.76 -3.03
N LEU A 27 -4.17 14.51 -3.31
CA LEU A 27 -5.53 14.16 -2.89
C LEU A 27 -6.18 13.13 -3.84
N GLY A 28 -6.80 12.10 -3.30
CA GLY A 28 -7.51 11.08 -4.09
C GLY A 28 -7.72 9.80 -3.30
N PRO A 29 -8.17 8.70 -3.93
CA PRO A 29 -8.53 8.56 -5.34
C PRO A 29 -9.90 9.16 -5.68
N MET A 30 -9.99 9.92 -6.76
CA MET A 30 -11.27 10.50 -7.19
C MET A 30 -12.20 9.50 -7.90
N SER A 31 -13.49 9.60 -7.62
CA SER A 31 -14.54 8.84 -8.32
C SER A 31 -14.64 9.23 -9.80
N SER A 32 -15.28 8.36 -10.60
CA SER A 32 -15.48 8.61 -12.03
C SER A 32 -16.18 9.93 -12.35
N LYS A 33 -17.25 10.20 -11.60
CA LYS A 33 -18.08 11.40 -11.74
C LYS A 33 -17.29 12.66 -11.40
N ASN A 34 -16.61 12.66 -10.24
CA ASN A 34 -15.87 13.84 -9.78
C ASN A 34 -14.67 14.15 -10.68
N TRP A 35 -14.04 13.11 -11.25
CA TRP A 35 -12.96 13.30 -12.21
C TRP A 35 -13.43 14.00 -13.51
N GLN A 36 -14.58 13.60 -14.06
CA GLN A 36 -15.12 14.24 -15.27
C GLN A 36 -15.60 15.66 -14.99
N ALA A 37 -16.29 15.88 -13.86
CA ALA A 37 -16.70 17.21 -13.43
C ALA A 37 -15.49 18.15 -13.27
N MET A 38 -14.40 17.68 -12.68
CA MET A 38 -13.16 18.45 -12.55
C MET A 38 -12.52 18.76 -13.91
N LYS A 39 -12.57 17.83 -14.87
CA LYS A 39 -12.06 18.07 -16.22
C LYS A 39 -12.92 19.04 -17.03
N ALA A 40 -14.21 19.16 -16.71
CA ALA A 40 -15.11 20.13 -17.32
C ALA A 40 -14.93 21.55 -16.75
N LEU A 41 -14.46 21.67 -15.50
CA LEU A 41 -14.11 22.95 -14.90
C LEU A 41 -12.74 23.41 -15.42
N VAL A 42 -12.64 24.68 -15.84
CA VAL A 42 -11.41 25.27 -16.38
C VAL A 42 -10.42 25.63 -15.26
N THR A 43 -10.92 25.92 -14.06
CA THR A 43 -10.12 26.30 -12.90
C THR A 43 -9.47 25.07 -12.27
N GLN A 44 -8.14 25.04 -12.29
CA GLN A 44 -7.37 24.02 -11.58
C GLN A 44 -7.14 24.46 -10.13
N GLY A 45 -7.38 23.55 -9.19
CA GLY A 45 -7.10 23.81 -7.78
C GLY A 45 -5.59 23.79 -7.49
N PRO A 46 -5.13 24.43 -6.40
CA PRO A 46 -3.72 24.49 -6.04
C PRO A 46 -3.12 23.14 -5.60
N ARG A 47 -3.95 22.13 -5.32
CA ARG A 47 -3.52 20.80 -4.89
C ARG A 47 -3.66 19.78 -6.02
N TYR A 48 -2.65 18.94 -6.17
CA TYR A 48 -2.71 17.79 -7.07
C TYR A 48 -3.78 16.80 -6.63
N ARG A 49 -4.52 16.29 -7.61
CA ARG A 49 -5.54 15.27 -7.44
C ARG A 49 -5.27 14.09 -8.34
N PHE A 50 -5.41 12.88 -7.80
CA PHE A 50 -5.11 11.67 -8.55
C PHE A 50 -6.30 10.73 -8.72
N ARG A 51 -6.20 9.93 -9.78
CA ARG A 51 -7.09 8.80 -10.04
C ARG A 51 -6.30 7.68 -10.71
N ILE A 52 -6.54 6.45 -10.30
CA ILE A 52 -5.96 5.27 -10.93
C ILE A 52 -6.94 4.70 -11.95
N ARG A 53 -6.48 4.50 -13.19
CA ARG A 53 -7.26 3.86 -14.27
C ARG A 53 -6.35 3.07 -15.19
N ASN A 54 -6.73 1.82 -15.46
CA ASN A 54 -6.01 0.93 -16.38
C ASN A 54 -4.50 0.83 -16.07
N GLY A 55 -4.15 0.70 -14.79
CA GLY A 55 -2.76 0.64 -14.35
C GLY A 55 -1.95 1.91 -14.56
N LYS A 56 -2.60 3.06 -14.78
CA LYS A 56 -1.97 4.39 -14.89
C LYS A 56 -2.45 5.32 -13.78
N LEU A 57 -1.52 6.08 -13.23
CA LEU A 57 -1.79 7.18 -12.32
C LEU A 57 -2.12 8.42 -13.16
N LEU A 58 -3.39 8.81 -13.16
CA LEU A 58 -3.86 10.04 -13.79
C LEU A 58 -3.86 11.15 -12.75
N VAL A 59 -3.36 12.32 -13.14
CA VAL A 59 -3.19 13.45 -12.22
C VAL A 59 -3.68 14.74 -12.85
N ASN A 60 -4.22 15.64 -12.02
CA ASN A 60 -4.55 17.00 -12.38
C ASN A 60 -4.24 17.96 -11.21
N PRO A 61 -3.54 19.10 -11.44
CA PRO A 61 -2.81 19.48 -12.65
C PRO A 61 -1.80 18.45 -13.15
N ALA A 62 -1.34 18.60 -14.39
CA ALA A 62 -0.16 17.84 -14.84
C ALA A 62 1.04 18.34 -14.01
N PRO A 63 1.80 17.44 -13.35
CA PRO A 63 2.93 17.85 -12.53
C PRO A 63 4.00 18.52 -13.38
N ALA A 64 4.60 19.58 -12.86
CA ALA A 64 5.81 20.16 -13.43
C ALA A 64 6.96 19.14 -13.36
N ALA A 65 7.89 19.20 -14.33
CA ALA A 65 9.06 18.33 -14.32
C ALA A 65 9.90 18.57 -13.05
N GLY A 66 10.40 17.49 -12.44
CA GLY A 66 11.25 17.54 -11.24
C GLY A 66 10.55 17.28 -9.91
N LEU A 67 9.23 17.10 -9.89
CA LEU A 67 8.50 16.70 -8.67
C LEU A 67 8.73 15.21 -8.37
N THR A 68 9.09 14.90 -7.12
CA THR A 68 9.30 13.53 -6.66
C THR A 68 8.11 13.09 -5.82
N TRP A 69 7.33 12.14 -6.34
CA TRP A 69 6.21 11.57 -5.61
C TRP A 69 6.53 10.18 -5.09
N ALA A 70 6.16 9.93 -3.84
CA ALA A 70 6.31 8.64 -3.19
C ALA A 70 4.96 8.19 -2.62
N PHE A 71 4.72 6.89 -2.65
CA PHE A 71 3.51 6.28 -2.09
C PHE A 71 3.75 4.83 -1.72
N GLU A 72 2.90 4.31 -0.85
CA GLU A 72 2.87 2.88 -0.52
C GLU A 72 1.84 2.16 -1.39
N TYR A 73 2.16 0.93 -1.77
CA TYR A 73 1.28 0.10 -2.57
C TYR A 73 1.29 -1.35 -2.10
N MET A 74 0.21 -2.05 -2.43
CA MET A 74 0.11 -3.49 -2.29
C MET A 74 0.55 -4.15 -3.59
N SER A 75 1.46 -5.11 -3.47
CA SER A 75 1.93 -5.94 -4.58
C SER A 75 0.99 -7.13 -4.80
N LYS A 76 0.91 -7.62 -6.04
CA LYS A 76 0.32 -8.94 -6.37
C LYS A 76 1.33 -10.07 -6.23
N ASN A 77 2.61 -9.74 -6.24
CA ASN A 77 3.71 -10.67 -6.19
C ASN A 77 4.03 -10.99 -4.73
N TRP A 78 3.84 -12.26 -4.37
CA TRP A 78 4.02 -12.79 -3.01
C TRP A 78 5.13 -13.85 -2.95
N ILE A 79 5.88 -14.00 -4.05
CA ILE A 79 6.99 -14.94 -4.20
C ILE A 79 8.23 -14.14 -4.60
N LEU A 80 9.36 -14.48 -3.99
CA LEU A 80 10.69 -14.00 -4.34
C LEU A 80 11.40 -15.08 -5.15
N ALA A 81 11.94 -14.72 -6.31
CA ALA A 81 12.68 -15.64 -7.14
C ALA A 81 13.99 -16.07 -6.47
N ALA A 82 14.55 -17.19 -6.92
CA ALA A 82 15.85 -17.68 -6.45
C ALA A 82 17.02 -16.68 -6.59
N ASP A 83 16.87 -15.64 -7.43
CA ASP A 83 17.83 -14.53 -7.58
C ASP A 83 17.79 -13.51 -6.41
N GLY A 84 16.84 -13.63 -5.48
CA GLY A 84 16.69 -12.75 -4.32
C GLY A 84 16.21 -11.34 -4.63
N THR A 85 15.85 -11.02 -5.88
CA THR A 85 15.52 -9.65 -6.32
C THR A 85 14.24 -9.55 -7.14
N THR A 86 13.88 -10.61 -7.86
CA THR A 86 12.71 -10.61 -8.73
C THR A 86 11.47 -11.09 -7.97
N TYR A 87 10.46 -10.23 -7.89
CA TYR A 87 9.15 -10.59 -7.32
C TYR A 87 8.23 -11.20 -8.37
N LYS A 88 7.61 -12.34 -8.06
CA LYS A 88 6.72 -13.10 -8.96
C LYS A 88 5.35 -13.37 -8.34
N GLN A 89 4.35 -13.59 -9.18
CA GLN A 89 3.00 -14.00 -8.76
C GLN A 89 2.85 -15.52 -8.62
N TYR A 90 3.61 -16.28 -9.41
CA TYR A 90 3.57 -17.75 -9.44
C TYR A 90 4.99 -18.29 -9.27
N SER A 91 5.11 -19.42 -8.57
CA SER A 91 6.37 -20.14 -8.47
C SER A 91 6.68 -20.77 -9.82
N THR A 92 7.95 -20.70 -10.20
CA THR A 92 8.47 -21.21 -11.47
C THR A 92 9.60 -22.21 -11.25
N LEU A 93 10.33 -22.06 -10.15
CA LEU A 93 11.40 -22.95 -9.72
C LEU A 93 11.10 -23.43 -8.30
N ASP A 94 11.58 -24.62 -7.96
CA ASP A 94 11.46 -25.19 -6.61
C ASP A 94 12.29 -24.43 -5.57
N THR A 95 13.23 -23.59 -6.03
CA THR A 95 14.08 -22.73 -5.21
C THR A 95 13.52 -21.31 -5.00
N ASP A 96 12.31 -21.02 -5.52
CA ASP A 96 11.64 -19.75 -5.26
C ASP A 96 11.16 -19.70 -3.79
N THR A 97 11.31 -18.54 -3.13
CA THR A 97 10.95 -18.34 -1.70
C THR A 97 9.60 -17.66 -1.58
N ILE A 98 8.75 -18.14 -0.67
CA ILE A 98 7.44 -17.54 -0.39
C ILE A 98 7.61 -16.42 0.64
N LEU A 99 7.07 -15.23 0.36
CA LEU A 99 7.15 -14.08 1.28
C LEU A 99 6.14 -14.14 2.42
N LEU A 100 5.09 -14.92 2.26
CA LEU A 100 4.10 -15.16 3.31
C LEU A 100 4.68 -16.15 4.35
N PRO A 101 4.26 -16.06 5.62
CA PRO A 101 4.69 -17.02 6.64
C PRO A 101 4.41 -18.47 6.22
N GLU A 102 5.46 -19.29 6.25
CA GLU A 102 5.40 -20.67 5.74
C GLU A 102 4.36 -21.53 6.48
N GLU A 103 4.21 -21.32 7.79
CA GLU A 103 3.20 -22.02 8.60
C GLU A 103 1.77 -21.77 8.09
N LEU A 104 1.45 -20.51 7.76
CA LEU A 104 0.13 -20.13 7.25
C LEU A 104 -0.13 -20.76 5.88
N VAL A 105 0.89 -20.83 5.03
CA VAL A 105 0.81 -21.50 3.73
C VAL A 105 0.59 -23.01 3.90
N LEU A 106 1.34 -23.64 4.81
CA LEU A 106 1.23 -25.08 5.10
C LEU A 106 -0.15 -25.46 5.64
N MET A 107 -0.65 -24.71 6.63
CA MET A 107 -2.00 -24.94 7.18
C MET A 107 -3.07 -24.70 6.13
N GLY A 108 -2.91 -23.65 5.32
CA GLY A 108 -3.78 -23.34 4.18
C GLY A 108 -3.84 -24.47 3.15
N LEU A 109 -2.71 -25.08 2.83
CA LEU A 109 -2.62 -26.23 1.93
C LEU A 109 -3.28 -27.47 2.54
N ARG A 110 -3.03 -27.75 3.82
CA ARG A 110 -3.52 -28.94 4.53
C ARG A 110 -5.04 -29.03 4.52
N TRP A 111 -5.75 -27.98 4.93
CA TRP A 111 -7.21 -28.04 5.00
C TRP A 111 -7.85 -28.11 3.61
N ARG A 112 -7.27 -27.44 2.61
CA ARG A 112 -7.73 -27.50 1.21
C ARG A 112 -7.56 -28.90 0.65
N TRP A 113 -6.42 -29.53 0.92
CA TRP A 113 -6.16 -30.90 0.50
C TRP A 113 -7.12 -31.90 1.16
N LYS A 114 -7.37 -31.77 2.48
CA LYS A 114 -8.37 -32.59 3.17
C LYS A 114 -9.77 -32.43 2.58
N LYS A 115 -10.17 -31.18 2.26
CA LYS A 115 -11.44 -30.87 1.60
C LYS A 115 -11.56 -31.54 0.24
N GLU A 116 -10.54 -31.45 -0.62
CA GLU A 116 -10.51 -32.11 -1.94
C GLU A 116 -10.58 -33.64 -1.84
N LYS A 117 -10.02 -34.21 -0.76
CA LYS A 117 -10.10 -35.65 -0.48
C LYS A 117 -11.38 -36.08 0.23
N GLY A 118 -12.28 -35.15 0.55
CA GLY A 118 -13.53 -35.44 1.27
C GLY A 118 -13.33 -35.85 2.74
N GLN A 119 -12.18 -35.55 3.33
CA GLN A 119 -11.91 -35.78 4.75
C GLN A 119 -12.53 -34.67 5.61
N GLU A 120 -12.66 -34.91 6.91
CA GLU A 120 -13.06 -33.88 7.86
C GLU A 120 -12.01 -32.75 7.91
N TYR A 121 -12.46 -31.52 7.66
CA TYR A 121 -11.60 -30.34 7.53
C TYR A 121 -12.04 -29.15 8.38
N ALA A 122 -13.17 -29.25 9.10
CA ALA A 122 -13.81 -28.12 9.75
C ALA A 122 -12.93 -27.49 10.85
N GLU A 123 -12.26 -28.32 11.66
CA GLU A 123 -11.37 -27.85 12.73
C GLU A 123 -10.09 -27.20 12.19
N ASP A 124 -9.47 -27.82 11.18
CA ASP A 124 -8.27 -27.26 10.53
C ASP A 124 -8.58 -25.92 9.84
N PHE A 125 -9.75 -25.81 9.22
CA PHE A 125 -10.20 -24.57 8.59
C PHE A 125 -10.38 -23.45 9.63
N ARG A 126 -11.02 -23.74 10.77
CA ARG A 126 -11.18 -22.77 11.86
C ARG A 126 -9.83 -22.33 12.44
N THR A 127 -8.92 -23.27 12.64
CA THR A 127 -7.56 -22.97 13.13
C THR A 127 -6.81 -22.07 12.15
N TYR A 128 -6.87 -22.38 10.85
CA TYR A 128 -6.30 -21.55 9.79
C TYR A 128 -6.89 -20.13 9.80
N GLU A 129 -8.22 -19.99 9.90
CA GLU A 129 -8.85 -18.66 9.95
C GLU A 129 -8.42 -17.84 11.17
N MET A 130 -8.23 -18.48 12.33
CA MET A 130 -7.73 -17.80 13.53
C MET A 130 -6.30 -17.30 13.34
N GLN A 131 -5.41 -18.13 12.78
CA GLN A 131 -4.02 -17.74 12.51
C GLN A 131 -3.92 -16.62 11.48
N VAL A 132 -4.72 -16.68 10.41
CA VAL A 132 -4.79 -15.61 9.41
C VAL A 132 -5.16 -14.28 10.06
N LYS A 133 -6.16 -14.29 10.96
CA LYS A 133 -6.59 -13.07 11.67
C LYS A 133 -5.51 -12.53 12.60
N ASP A 134 -4.82 -13.41 13.32
CA ASP A 134 -3.76 -13.02 14.26
C ASP A 134 -2.56 -12.41 13.52
N MET A 135 -2.10 -13.06 12.45
CA MET A 135 -1.00 -12.55 11.62
C MET A 135 -1.37 -11.24 10.93
N LEU A 136 -2.59 -11.11 10.41
CA LEU A 136 -3.08 -9.86 9.83
C LEU A 136 -3.11 -8.72 10.87
N GLY A 137 -3.43 -9.04 12.13
CA GLY A 137 -3.38 -8.09 13.24
C GLY A 137 -1.96 -7.59 13.56
N THR A 138 -0.94 -8.37 13.23
CA THR A 138 0.47 -8.08 13.51
C THR A 138 1.19 -7.38 12.34
N ASP A 139 0.88 -7.76 11.10
CA ASP A 139 1.53 -7.25 9.87
C ASP A 139 1.38 -5.72 9.66
N GLY A 140 0.31 -5.13 10.21
CA GLY A 140 -0.10 -3.77 9.90
C GLY A 140 0.56 -2.63 10.67
N GLY A 141 1.41 -2.91 11.68
CA GLY A 141 2.02 -1.86 12.54
C GLY A 141 0.97 -0.88 13.07
N LYS A 142 0.32 -1.20 14.19
CA LYS A 142 -0.83 -0.41 14.66
C LYS A 142 -0.41 1.04 14.94
N PRO A 143 -1.17 2.05 14.46
CA PRO A 143 -0.85 3.44 14.75
C PRO A 143 -0.91 3.67 16.26
N VAL A 144 -0.14 4.65 16.74
CA VAL A 144 -0.20 5.08 18.15
C VAL A 144 -1.64 5.46 18.47
N PHE A 145 -2.18 4.84 19.52
CA PHE A 145 -3.49 5.19 20.04
C PHE A 145 -3.36 6.43 20.92
N TYR A 146 -3.86 7.55 20.43
CA TYR A 146 -3.95 8.79 21.19
C TYR A 146 -5.20 8.73 22.07
N MET A 147 -5.02 8.86 23.39
CA MET A 147 -6.13 8.93 24.36
C MET A 147 -6.62 10.37 24.58
N ASP A 148 -5.97 11.33 23.94
CA ASP A 148 -6.33 12.74 23.87
C ASP A 148 -6.83 13.11 22.47
N GLU A 149 -7.37 14.31 22.31
CA GLU A 149 -7.89 14.80 21.02
C GLU A 149 -6.77 15.15 20.02
N GLN A 150 -5.51 15.13 20.45
CA GLN A 150 -4.36 15.53 19.62
C GLN A 150 -3.63 14.32 19.03
N ALA A 151 -4.30 13.61 18.12
CA ALA A 151 -3.61 12.67 17.23
C ALA A 151 -2.54 13.40 16.38
N TRP A 152 -1.44 12.72 16.03
CA TRP A 152 -0.46 13.28 15.10
C TRP A 152 -1.12 13.64 13.77
N GLN A 153 -1.18 14.93 13.45
CA GLN A 153 -1.87 15.46 12.27
C GLN A 153 -0.95 15.66 11.06
N GLY A 154 0.25 15.08 11.09
CA GLY A 154 1.27 15.33 10.07
C GLY A 154 1.80 16.76 10.09
N PRO A 155 2.70 17.10 9.14
CA PRO A 155 3.16 18.45 8.98
C PRO A 155 2.02 19.36 8.51
N LYS A 156 1.51 20.20 9.43
CA LYS A 156 0.58 21.27 9.10
C LYS A 156 1.36 22.46 8.53
N PRO A 157 0.80 23.21 7.57
CA PRO A 157 1.35 24.50 7.16
C PRO A 157 1.45 25.42 8.38
N GLY A 158 2.67 25.83 8.72
CA GLY A 158 2.99 26.62 9.90
C GLY A 158 4.48 26.90 9.99
N ILE A 159 4.89 27.78 10.91
CA ILE A 159 6.30 28.02 11.20
C ILE A 159 6.84 26.78 11.90
N TRP A 160 7.71 26.03 11.22
CA TRP A 160 8.43 24.91 11.80
C TRP A 160 9.70 25.42 12.46
N VAL A 161 9.75 25.34 13.79
CA VAL A 161 10.98 25.58 14.55
C VAL A 161 11.64 24.21 14.76
N PRO A 162 12.84 23.97 14.22
CA PRO A 162 13.58 22.73 14.45
C PRO A 162 13.81 22.52 15.94
N ASP A 163 13.64 21.28 16.39
CA ASP A 163 13.75 20.81 17.77
C ASP A 163 15.19 20.76 18.31
N GLY A 164 16.19 21.05 17.48
CA GLY A 164 17.58 21.07 17.93
C GLY A 164 18.53 21.84 17.00
N SER A 165 18.85 23.08 17.38
CA SER A 165 20.17 23.70 17.16
C SER A 165 20.30 24.96 18.03
N TRP A 166 20.14 24.78 19.35
CA TRP A 166 20.50 25.83 20.29
C TRP A 166 22.02 25.82 20.44
N SER A 167 22.70 26.81 19.87
CA SER A 167 24.06 27.13 20.28
C SER A 167 24.00 27.66 21.72
N VAL A 168 24.17 26.75 22.68
CA VAL A 168 24.35 27.10 24.08
C VAL A 168 25.64 27.94 24.19
N PRO A 169 25.61 29.12 24.85
CA PRO A 169 26.80 29.94 25.10
C PRO A 169 27.89 29.22 25.89
#